data_AF-A0A6F8SJY9-F1
#
_entry.id   AF-A0A6F8SJY9-F1
#
_cell.length_a   1.000
_cell.length_b   1.000
_cell.length_c   1.000
_cell.angle_alpha   90.00
_cell.angle_beta   90.00
_cell.angle_gamma   90.00
#
_symmetry.space_group_name_H-M   'P 1'
#
loop_
_entity.id
_entity.type
_entity.pdbx_description
1 polymer ?
#
loop_
_entity_poly.entity_id
_entity_poly.type
_entity_poly.pdbx_seq_one_letter_code
_entity_poly.pdbx_strand_id
1 'polypeptide(L)' 'MSEKTRDEIAFSVFLLHALADAWCISVPDAFRLLQESEIMQGYIIPCYDALHCLGKEYLVDDITTFAREKGYAV' A
#
# COMPACT_ATOMS: atom_id res chain seq x y z
N MET A 1 -21.06 -4.70 4.34
CA MET A 1 -20.06 -3.63 4.15
C MET A 1 -19.28 -3.56 5.45
N SER A 2 -18.06 -4.12 5.49
CA SER A 2 -17.28 -4.14 6.74
C SER A 2 -16.98 -2.71 7.16
N GLU A 3 -17.30 -2.40 8.41
CA GLU A 3 -16.91 -1.17 9.08
C GLU A 3 -15.37 -1.15 9.11
N LYS A 4 -14.75 -0.24 8.34
CA LYS A 4 -13.29 -0.09 8.37
C LYS A 4 -12.89 0.58 9.67
N THR A 5 -12.02 -0.06 10.43
CA THR A 5 -11.54 0.47 11.70
C THR A 5 -10.71 1.73 11.45
N ARG A 6 -10.72 2.68 12.39
CA ARG A 6 -9.89 3.90 12.31
C ARG A 6 -8.41 3.57 12.06
N ASP A 7 -7.93 2.47 12.63
CA ASP A 7 -6.55 2.01 12.51
C ASP A 7 -6.21 1.53 11.10
N GLU A 8 -7.13 0.83 10.41
CA GLU A 8 -6.94 0.42 9.01
C GLU A 8 -6.82 1.62 8.08
N ILE A 9 -7.62 2.66 8.32
CA ILE A 9 -7.56 3.91 7.56
C ILE A 9 -6.24 4.62 7.83
N ALA A 10 -5.85 4.75 9.10
CA ALA A 10 -4.60 5.38 9.48
C ALA A 10 -3.38 4.65 8.89
N PHE A 11 -3.39 3.32 8.93
CA PHE A 11 -2.37 2.48 8.31
C PHE A 11 -2.34 2.62 6.79
N SER A 12 -3.49 2.59 6.12
CA SER A 12 -3.56 2.76 4.66
C SER A 12 -3.01 4.12 4.23
N VAL A 13 -3.32 5.18 4.98
CA VAL A 13 -2.80 6.53 4.73
C VAL A 13 -1.29 6.57 4.99
N PHE A 14 -0.82 6.01 6.10
CA PHE A 14 0.62 5.92 6.41
C PHE A 14 1.39 5.20 5.31
N LEU A 15 0.92 4.03 4.91
CA LEU A 15 1.54 3.18 3.90
C LEU A 15 1.59 3.88 2.55
N LEU A 16 0.51 4.56 2.17
CA LEU A 16 0.45 5.34 0.95
C LEU A 16 1.52 6.45 0.91
N HIS A 17 1.71 7.17 2.00
CA HIS A 17 2.76 8.19 2.09
C HIS A 17 4.16 7.56 2.05
N ALA A 18 4.36 6.42 2.72
CA ALA A 18 5.63 5.71 2.70
C ALA A 18 6.00 5.22 1.29
N LEU A 19 5.03 4.72 0.52
CA LEU A 19 5.22 4.28 -0.86
C LEU A 19 5.46 5.45 -1.81
N ALA A 20 4.69 6.54 -1.66
CA ALA A 20 4.88 7.74 -2.47
C ALA A 20 6.30 8.34 -2.29
N ASP A 21 6.79 8.37 -1.05
CA ASP A 21 8.15 8.80 -0.72
C ASP A 21 9.21 7.86 -1.35
N ALA A 22 9.00 6.55 -1.27
CA ALA A 22 9.91 5.54 -1.81
C ALA A 22 9.99 5.54 -3.35
N TRP A 23 8.86 5.73 -4.02
CA TRP A 23 8.75 5.78 -5.49
C TRP A 23 9.03 7.19 -6.05
N CYS A 24 9.23 8.17 -5.17
CA CYS A 24 9.45 9.58 -5.54
C CYS A 24 8.31 10.15 -6.42
N ILE A 25 7.06 9.75 -6.13
CA ILE A 25 5.85 10.23 -6.81
C ILE A 25 4.90 10.94 -5.84
N SER A 26 3.86 11.58 -6.37
CA SER A 26 2.86 12.21 -5.52
C SER A 26 1.96 11.17 -4.82
N VAL A 27 1.49 11.48 -3.61
CA VAL A 27 0.54 10.63 -2.85
C VAL A 27 -0.71 10.27 -3.68
N PRO A 28 -1.33 11.19 -4.45
CA PRO A 28 -2.41 10.86 -5.37
C PRO A 28 -2.03 9.88 -6.48
N ASP A 29 -0.82 9.98 -7.02
CA ASP A 29 -0.35 9.09 -8.09
C ASP A 29 -0.07 7.68 -7.54
N ALA A 30 0.54 7.59 -6.36
CA ALA A 30 0.70 6.31 -5.66
C ALA A 30 -0.66 5.65 -5.38
N PHE A 31 -1.67 6.44 -5.01
CA PHE A 31 -3.01 5.92 -4.74
C PHE A 31 -3.65 5.38 -6.01
N ARG A 32 -3.56 6.12 -7.12
CA ARG A 32 -4.05 5.68 -8.43
C ARG A 32 -3.37 4.38 -8.88
N LEU A 33 -2.05 4.31 -8.78
CA LEU A 33 -1.29 3.12 -9.12
C LEU A 33 -1.74 1.92 -8.30
N LEU A 34 -1.90 2.07 -6.98
CA LEU A 34 -2.37 1.01 -6.10
C LEU A 34 -3.83 0.59 -6.37
N GLN A 35 -4.68 1.52 -6.82
CA GLN A 35 -6.05 1.21 -7.24
C GLN A 35 -6.09 0.47 -8.57
N GLU A 36 -5.34 0.94 -9.58
CA GLU A 36 -5.28 0.36 -10.92
C GLU A 36 -4.61 -1.02 -10.93
N SER A 37 -3.65 -1.24 -10.03
CA SER A 37 -2.98 -2.53 -9.81
C SER A 37 -3.76 -3.50 -8.94
N GLU A 38 -4.92 -3.07 -8.43
CA GLU A 38 -5.73 -3.80 -7.46
C GLU A 38 -4.96 -4.22 -6.19
N ILE A 39 -3.79 -3.63 -5.92
CA ILE A 39 -2.95 -3.95 -4.77
C ILE A 39 -3.63 -3.47 -3.48
N MET A 40 -4.26 -2.29 -3.51
CA MET A 40 -4.92 -1.75 -2.33
C MET A 40 -6.07 -2.66 -1.87
N GLN A 41 -6.95 -3.03 -2.79
CA GLN A 41 -8.14 -3.85 -2.51
C GLN A 41 -7.85 -5.36 -2.46
N GLY A 42 -6.84 -5.84 -3.17
CA GLY A 42 -6.52 -7.27 -3.28
C GLY A 42 -5.41 -7.76 -2.34
N TYR A 43 -4.61 -6.84 -1.76
CA TYR A 43 -3.47 -7.20 -0.90
C TYR A 43 -3.43 -6.39 0.39
N ILE A 44 -3.37 -5.06 0.32
CA ILE A 44 -3.16 -4.20 1.49
C ILE A 44 -4.32 -4.30 2.50
N ILE A 45 -5.56 -4.14 2.03
CA ILE A 45 -6.74 -4.19 2.91
C ILE A 45 -6.96 -5.61 3.47
N PRO A 46 -6.98 -6.68 2.64
CA PRO A 46 -7.17 -8.04 3.15
C PRO A 46 -6.07 -8.53 4.10
N CYS A 47 -4.83 -8.04 3.92
CA CYS A 47 -3.67 -8.48 4.70
C CYS A 47 -3.31 -7.50 5.84
N TYR A 48 -4.20 -6.56 6.21
CA TYR A 48 -3.93 -5.56 7.25
C TYR A 48 -3.38 -6.17 8.55
N ASP A 49 -3.99 -7.24 9.07
CA ASP A 49 -3.56 -7.88 10.33
C ASP A 49 -2.10 -8.35 10.30
N ALA A 50 -1.63 -8.82 9.15
CA ALA A 50 -0.24 -9.24 8.98
C ALA A 50 0.69 -8.04 8.74
N LEU A 51 0.26 -7.11 7.88
CA LEU A 51 1.08 -5.98 7.44
C LEU A 51 1.33 -4.96 8.56
N HIS A 52 0.34 -4.68 9.42
CA HIS A 52 0.50 -3.66 10.48
C HIS A 52 1.49 -4.05 11.58
N CYS A 53 1.89 -5.33 11.65
CA CYS A 53 2.93 -5.81 12.56
C CYS A 53 4.35 -5.61 12.00
N LEU A 54 4.49 -5.27 10.72
CA LEU A 54 5.77 -5.20 10.02
C LEU A 54 6.38 -3.80 10.06
N GLY A 55 7.71 -3.75 9.92
CA GLY A 55 8.43 -2.48 9.81
C GLY A 55 8.14 -1.75 8.50
N LYS A 56 8.22 -0.42 8.53
CA LYS A 56 8.02 0.46 7.36
C LYS A 56 8.85 0.02 6.15
N GLU A 57 10.15 -0.22 6.35
CA GLU A 57 11.08 -0.53 5.26
C GLU A 57 10.71 -1.84 4.56
N TYR A 58 10.32 -2.86 5.33
CA TYR A 58 9.86 -4.13 4.78
C TYR A 58 8.55 -3.97 4.01
N LEU A 59 7.59 -3.22 4.54
CA LEU A 59 6.31 -2.98 3.87
C LEU A 59 6.49 -2.29 2.51
N VAL A 60 7.39 -1.31 2.45
CA VAL A 60 7.70 -0.61 1.21
C VAL A 60 8.33 -1.57 0.21
N ASP A 61 9.32 -2.36 0.62
CA ASP A 61 10.00 -3.32 -0.26
C ASP A 61 9.05 -4.41 -0.79
N ASP A 62 8.21 -4.97 0.08
CA ASP A 62 7.24 -6.02 -0.24
C ASP A 62 6.21 -5.53 -1.27
N ILE A 63 5.59 -4.37 -1.03
CA ILE A 63 4.60 -3.81 -1.95
C ILE A 63 5.24 -3.33 -3.25
N THR A 64 6.45 -2.79 -3.19
CA THR A 64 7.20 -2.38 -4.39
C THR A 64 7.50 -3.61 -5.26
N THR A 65 7.94 -4.70 -4.64
CA THR A 65 8.19 -5.96 -5.34
C THR A 65 6.91 -6.50 -5.97
N PHE A 66 5.82 -6.55 -5.21
CA PHE A 66 4.52 -7.00 -5.70
C PHE A 66 4.00 -6.15 -6.87
N ALA A 67 4.16 -4.82 -6.79
CA ALA A 67 3.79 -3.91 -7.88
C ALA A 67 4.61 -4.16 -9.16
N ARG A 68 5.92 -4.40 -9.01
CA ARG A 68 6.80 -4.74 -10.13
C ARG A 68 6.47 -6.10 -10.74
N GLU A 69 6.13 -7.09 -9.94
CA GLU A 69 5.70 -8.42 -10.43
C GLU A 69 4.41 -8.33 -11.24
N LYS A 70 3.50 -7.43 -10.86
CA LYS A 70 2.29 -7.12 -11.65
C LYS A 70 2.57 -6.29 -12.91
N GLY A 71 3.81 -5.86 -13.16
CA GLY A 71 4.21 -5.10 -14.34
C GLY A 71 4.04 -3.58 -14.21
N TYR A 72 3.83 -3.06 -13.01
CA TYR A 72 3.76 -1.62 -12.77
C TYR A 72 5.16 -1.04 -12.55
N ALA A 73 5.46 0.08 -13.21
CA ALA A 73 6.70 0.81 -13.00
C ALA A 73 6.56 1.69 -11.75
N VAL A 74 7.27 1.29 -10.69
CA VAL A 74 7.33 1.95 -9.38
C VAL A 74 8.77 2.25 -8.97
#